data_AF-A0A368TSV0-F1
#
_entry.id   AF-A0A368TSV0-F1
#
_cell.length_a   1.000
_cell.length_b   1.000
_cell.length_c   1.000
_cell.angle_alpha   90.00
_cell.angle_beta   90.00
_cell.angle_gamma   90.00
#
_symmetry.space_group_name_H-M   'P 1'
#
loop_
_entity.id
_entity.type
_entity.pdbx_description
1 polymer ?
#
loop_
_entity_poly.entity_id
_entity_poly.type
_entity_poly.pdbx_seq_one_letter_code
_entity_poly.pdbx_strand_id
1 'polypeptide(L)'
;MTDVVITGTGLFTPAHAIDNDALVASFNRWVDAENSRNAAAIESGEAVPLAHSSSEFIVKASGIHSRYVMDAEGILDIERMRPHLPQRANDEPSIQCEMGLSAARQALAAAGVEAGDIGLVIVACSNLERPYPAVAVELQAALGATGCAFDMNVACSSATFAIEMATSAIRSGNVKRALVVSPEICSAHLNFRDRDSHFIFGDACTAVVLEDAELATAEVRFEVLGTRLVTRFSNAIRNNAGFLNRVTDSDPQAVDKLFVQEGRRVFKEVCPMVAALISDHLASLELSGDDLSRLWLHQANRHMNDMIARRVLGHDPDAIQAPIILDRYANTSSAGSIIAFHLHHADLSPGALGVVCSFGAGYSAGCVVVRRQ
;
A
#
# COMPACT_ATOMS: atom_id res chain seq x y z
N MET A 1 -18.72 -19.63 15.73
CA MET A 1 -17.59 -19.22 14.87
C MET A 1 -16.47 -18.84 15.80
N THR A 2 -15.22 -19.19 15.47
CA THR A 2 -14.09 -18.76 16.28
C THR A 2 -13.83 -17.26 16.09
N ASP A 3 -13.28 -16.62 17.11
CA ASP A 3 -12.76 -15.26 17.02
C ASP A 3 -11.41 -15.28 16.30
N VAL A 4 -11.15 -14.23 15.51
CA VAL A 4 -9.90 -14.11 14.74
C VAL A 4 -9.11 -12.96 15.31
N VAL A 5 -7.83 -13.18 15.56
CA VAL A 5 -6.92 -12.17 16.08
C VAL A 5 -5.76 -11.94 15.13
N ILE A 6 -5.35 -10.69 15.00
CA ILE A 6 -4.04 -10.31 14.45
C ILE A 6 -3.05 -10.36 15.61
N THR A 7 -2.01 -11.19 15.47
CA THR A 7 -1.03 -11.49 16.54
C THR A 7 0.38 -11.04 16.18
N GLY A 8 0.64 -10.78 14.90
CA GLY A 8 1.96 -10.37 14.45
C GLY A 8 1.86 -9.46 13.23
N THR A 9 2.73 -8.45 13.20
CA THR A 9 2.95 -7.62 12.03
C THR A 9 4.43 -7.47 11.76
N GLY A 10 4.79 -7.33 10.49
CA GLY A 10 6.16 -7.13 10.06
C GLY A 10 6.25 -6.11 8.95
N LEU A 11 7.43 -5.52 8.81
CA LEU A 11 7.72 -4.41 7.92
C LEU A 11 9.14 -4.59 7.36
N PHE A 12 9.22 -4.63 6.04
CA PHE A 12 10.45 -4.41 5.31
C PHE A 12 10.45 -3.00 4.75
N THR A 13 11.51 -2.25 5.07
CA THR A 13 11.78 -0.91 4.56
C THR A 13 13.08 -0.95 3.75
N PRO A 14 13.06 -0.55 2.47
CA PRO A 14 14.27 -0.47 1.66
C PRO A 14 15.37 0.38 2.32
N ALA A 15 16.63 0.05 2.05
CA ALA A 15 17.77 0.76 2.61
C ALA A 15 17.97 2.17 2.03
N HIS A 16 17.44 2.42 0.83
CA HIS A 16 17.58 3.71 0.15
C HIS A 16 16.35 4.58 0.36
N ALA A 17 16.57 5.88 0.49
CA ALA A 17 15.50 6.88 0.54
C ALA A 17 15.86 8.07 -0.35
N ILE A 18 14.83 8.72 -0.90
CA ILE A 18 14.94 9.94 -1.68
C ILE A 18 14.10 11.01 -0.97
N ASP A 19 14.71 12.13 -0.57
CA ASP A 19 13.94 13.29 -0.08
C ASP A 19 13.36 14.10 -1.26
N ASN A 20 12.44 15.03 -0.96
CA ASN A 20 11.83 15.85 -2.00
C ASN A 20 12.85 16.69 -2.77
N ASP A 21 13.89 17.21 -2.11
CA ASP A 21 14.87 18.10 -2.73
C ASP A 21 15.70 17.35 -3.78
N ALA A 22 16.16 16.13 -3.49
CA ALA A 22 16.86 15.27 -4.43
C ALA A 22 15.97 14.88 -5.61
N LEU A 23 14.72 14.47 -5.35
CA LEU A 23 13.76 14.09 -6.39
C LEU A 23 13.45 15.28 -7.32
N VAL A 24 13.17 16.45 -6.74
CA VAL A 24 12.89 17.69 -7.48
C VAL A 24 14.10 18.15 -8.27
N ALA A 25 15.31 18.06 -7.71
CA ALA A 25 16.53 18.41 -8.42
C ALA A 25 16.73 17.52 -9.66
N SER A 26 16.47 16.22 -9.55
CA SER A 26 16.49 15.31 -10.72
C SER A 26 15.41 15.70 -11.73
N PHE A 27 14.16 15.82 -11.29
CA PHE A 27 13.01 16.15 -12.13
C PHE A 27 13.23 17.45 -12.91
N ASN A 28 13.68 18.52 -12.24
CA ASN A 28 13.88 19.82 -12.88
C ASN A 28 15.03 19.80 -13.90
N ARG A 29 16.13 19.08 -13.63
CA ARG A 29 17.19 18.87 -14.63
C ARG A 29 16.68 18.09 -15.85
N TRP A 30 15.85 17.07 -15.62
CA TRP A 30 15.19 16.34 -16.71
C TRP A 30 14.27 17.27 -17.53
N VAL A 31 13.46 18.10 -16.87
CA VAL A 31 12.60 19.10 -17.53
C VAL A 31 13.42 20.08 -18.37
N ASP A 32 14.53 20.61 -17.84
CA ASP A 32 15.39 21.53 -18.58
C ASP A 32 15.99 20.88 -19.82
N ALA A 33 16.47 19.64 -19.70
CA ALA A 33 16.98 18.86 -20.81
C ALA A 33 15.90 18.59 -21.87
N GLU A 34 14.69 18.23 -21.44
CA GLU A 34 13.57 17.92 -22.34
C GLU A 34 13.03 19.16 -23.05
N ASN A 35 12.88 20.28 -22.34
CA ASN A 35 12.50 21.55 -22.95
C ASN A 35 13.56 22.02 -23.95
N SER A 36 14.85 21.81 -23.66
CA SER A 36 15.94 22.11 -24.59
C SER A 36 15.89 21.22 -25.84
N ARG A 37 15.63 19.92 -25.69
CA ARG A 37 15.44 18.98 -26.81
C ARG A 37 14.27 19.37 -27.71
N ASN A 38 13.21 19.92 -27.13
CA ASN A 38 11.98 20.30 -27.84
C ASN A 38 11.88 21.81 -28.14
N ALA A 39 12.97 22.57 -28.04
CA ALA A 39 12.95 24.03 -28.11
C ALA A 39 12.27 24.58 -29.38
N ALA A 40 12.55 23.99 -30.54
CA ALA A 40 11.95 24.40 -31.81
C ALA A 40 10.43 24.15 -31.87
N ALA A 41 9.96 23.01 -31.35
CA ALA A 41 8.53 22.69 -31.28
C ALA A 41 7.80 23.56 -30.25
N ILE A 42 8.48 23.96 -29.17
CA ILE A 42 7.95 24.90 -28.18
C ILE A 42 7.83 26.30 -28.80
N GLU A 43 8.86 26.76 -29.53
CA GLU A 43 8.87 28.07 -30.19
C GLU A 43 7.81 28.18 -31.29
N SER A 44 7.55 27.09 -32.03
CA SER A 44 6.51 27.02 -33.06
C SER A 44 5.09 26.87 -32.49
N GLY A 45 4.95 26.58 -31.19
CA GLY A 45 3.67 26.32 -30.53
C GLY A 45 3.11 24.91 -30.74
N GLU A 46 3.89 24.00 -31.33
CA GLU A 46 3.53 22.58 -31.50
C GLU A 46 3.62 21.79 -30.18
N ALA A 47 4.43 22.26 -29.22
CA ALA A 47 4.59 21.66 -27.90
C ALA A 47 4.43 22.71 -26.78
N VAL A 48 3.96 22.26 -25.62
CA VAL A 48 3.89 23.08 -24.40
C VAL A 48 5.15 22.81 -23.57
N PRO A 49 5.86 23.85 -23.07
CA PRO A 49 7.02 23.64 -22.22
C PRO A 49 6.62 22.94 -20.92
N LEU A 50 7.42 21.95 -20.53
CA LEU A 50 7.26 21.24 -19.26
C LEU A 50 7.56 22.18 -18.09
N ALA A 51 6.77 22.08 -17.02
CA ALA A 51 6.91 22.90 -15.83
C ALA A 51 7.76 22.21 -14.76
N HIS A 52 8.56 22.99 -14.04
CA HIS A 52 9.31 22.53 -12.88
C HIS A 52 8.41 22.11 -11.71
N SER A 53 8.93 21.20 -10.89
CA SER A 53 8.37 20.83 -9.59
C SER A 53 9.10 21.57 -8.44
N SER A 54 8.56 21.48 -7.23
CA SER A 54 9.20 22.00 -6.02
C SER A 54 8.84 21.17 -4.79
N SER A 55 9.72 21.13 -3.79
CA SER A 55 9.45 20.42 -2.54
C SER A 55 8.26 21.02 -1.79
N GLU A 56 8.09 22.34 -1.84
CA GLU A 56 6.92 23.03 -1.30
C GLU A 56 5.62 22.57 -1.98
N PHE A 57 5.63 22.41 -3.31
CA PHE A 57 4.48 21.88 -4.04
C PHE A 57 4.12 20.47 -3.58
N ILE A 58 5.11 19.58 -3.44
CA ILE A 58 4.91 18.20 -3.02
C ILE A 58 4.29 18.13 -1.62
N VAL A 59 4.91 18.81 -0.65
CA VAL A 59 4.42 18.85 0.75
C VAL A 59 3.01 19.44 0.80
N LYS A 60 2.75 20.53 0.08
CA LYS A 60 1.42 21.16 0.04
C LYS A 60 0.38 20.25 -0.61
N ALA A 61 0.73 19.50 -1.65
CA ALA A 61 -0.22 18.64 -2.37
C ALA A 61 -0.57 17.36 -1.60
N SER A 62 0.36 16.84 -0.78
CA SER A 62 0.26 15.48 -0.24
C SER A 62 0.64 15.30 1.23
N GLY A 63 1.53 16.14 1.77
CA GLY A 63 2.18 15.92 3.06
C GLY A 63 3.38 14.97 3.02
N ILE A 64 3.87 14.60 1.83
CA ILE A 64 5.04 13.71 1.64
C ILE A 64 6.34 14.52 1.72
N HIS A 65 7.34 14.01 2.46
CA HIS A 65 8.66 14.63 2.61
C HIS A 65 9.77 13.78 1.98
N SER A 66 9.65 12.45 2.11
CA SER A 66 10.57 11.48 1.52
C SER A 66 9.84 10.19 1.13
N ARG A 67 10.57 9.30 0.45
CA ARG A 67 10.14 7.93 0.18
C ARG A 67 11.31 6.98 0.25
N TYR A 68 11.06 5.77 0.72
CA TYR A 68 11.98 4.65 0.55
C TYR A 68 11.82 4.06 -0.84
N VAL A 69 12.92 3.60 -1.44
CA VAL A 69 12.93 3.00 -2.79
C VAL A 69 13.89 1.83 -2.85
N MET A 70 13.61 0.88 -3.72
CA MET A 70 14.52 -0.25 -3.96
C MET A 70 15.81 0.18 -4.68
N ASP A 71 15.75 1.23 -5.52
CA ASP A 71 16.91 1.79 -6.23
C ASP A 71 16.77 3.31 -6.38
N ALA A 72 17.63 4.07 -5.70
CA ALA A 72 17.63 5.52 -5.79
C ALA A 72 18.42 6.05 -6.99
N GLU A 73 19.48 5.35 -7.40
CA GLU A 73 20.39 5.81 -8.45
C GLU A 73 19.68 5.90 -9.80
N GLY A 74 18.97 4.85 -10.21
CA GLY A 74 18.24 4.84 -11.48
C GLY A 74 17.05 5.80 -11.52
N ILE A 75 16.42 6.08 -10.38
CA ILE A 75 15.35 7.07 -10.27
C ILE A 75 15.89 8.50 -10.44
N LEU A 76 17.06 8.79 -9.84
CA LEU A 76 17.67 10.12 -9.85
C LEU A 76 18.52 10.42 -11.10
N ASP A 77 18.79 9.42 -11.93
CA ASP A 77 19.41 9.58 -13.24
C ASP A 77 18.41 10.18 -14.26
N ILE A 78 18.70 11.39 -14.74
CA ILE A 78 17.82 12.15 -15.64
C ILE A 78 17.64 11.49 -17.02
N GLU A 79 18.58 10.65 -17.44
CA GLU A 79 18.47 9.92 -18.71
C GLU A 79 17.60 8.67 -18.54
N ARG A 80 17.42 8.20 -17.30
CA ARG A 80 16.68 6.97 -16.98
C ARG A 80 15.31 7.21 -16.37
N MET A 81 15.22 7.96 -15.28
CA MET A 81 14.01 8.31 -14.52
C MET A 81 13.14 7.10 -14.12
N ARG A 82 13.77 5.99 -13.69
CA ARG A 82 13.10 4.76 -13.21
C ARG A 82 14.10 3.83 -12.51
N PRO A 83 13.68 2.98 -11.56
CA PRO A 83 14.61 2.08 -10.87
C PRO A 83 15.37 1.15 -11.84
N HIS A 84 16.60 0.80 -11.48
CA HIS A 84 17.46 -0.18 -12.14
C HIS A 84 17.60 -1.42 -11.26
N LEU A 85 16.58 -2.28 -11.28
CA LEU A 85 16.61 -3.55 -10.54
C LEU A 85 17.23 -4.65 -11.41
N PRO A 86 18.09 -5.51 -10.85
CA PRO A 86 18.69 -6.61 -11.60
C PRO A 86 17.65 -7.68 -11.91
N GLN A 87 17.76 -8.28 -13.09
CA GLN A 87 17.07 -9.54 -13.37
C GLN A 87 17.73 -10.67 -12.56
N ARG A 88 16.91 -11.51 -11.91
CA ARG A 88 17.36 -12.67 -11.13
C ARG A 88 17.13 -13.97 -11.90
N ALA A 89 17.92 -15.01 -11.60
CA ALA A 89 17.68 -16.35 -12.10
C ALA A 89 16.46 -16.98 -11.41
N ASN A 90 15.86 -18.01 -12.01
CA ASN A 90 14.69 -18.69 -11.45
C ASN A 90 14.97 -19.45 -10.14
N ASP A 91 16.25 -19.77 -9.86
CA ASP A 91 16.66 -20.47 -8.65
C ASP A 91 16.98 -19.51 -7.48
N GLU A 92 16.84 -18.20 -7.72
CA GLU A 92 16.99 -17.15 -6.71
C GLU A 92 15.60 -16.62 -6.31
N PRO A 93 15.39 -16.26 -5.03
CA PRO A 93 14.18 -15.57 -4.64
C PRO A 93 13.99 -14.31 -5.46
N SER A 94 12.78 -14.12 -5.98
CA SER A 94 12.40 -12.89 -6.65
C SER A 94 12.47 -11.68 -5.71
N ILE A 95 12.37 -10.46 -6.26
CA ILE A 95 12.48 -9.24 -5.44
C ILE A 95 11.26 -9.13 -4.51
N GLN A 96 10.04 -9.39 -5.01
CA GLN A 96 8.85 -9.37 -4.16
C GLN A 96 8.88 -10.48 -3.10
N CYS A 97 9.38 -11.67 -3.44
CA CYS A 97 9.55 -12.77 -2.48
C CYS A 97 10.54 -12.41 -1.39
N GLU A 98 11.69 -11.81 -1.73
CA GLU A 98 12.70 -11.40 -0.75
C GLU A 98 12.17 -10.33 0.22
N MET A 99 11.49 -9.30 -0.29
CA MET A 99 10.82 -8.30 0.56
C MET A 99 9.79 -8.96 1.47
N GLY A 100 8.99 -9.88 0.91
CA GLY A 100 7.99 -10.66 1.62
C GLY A 100 8.58 -11.53 2.73
N LEU A 101 9.70 -12.20 2.48
CA LEU A 101 10.41 -13.04 3.46
C LEU A 101 10.85 -12.22 4.67
N SER A 102 11.40 -11.02 4.45
CA SER A 102 11.82 -10.13 5.54
C SER A 102 10.64 -9.72 6.42
N ALA A 103 9.56 -9.21 5.82
CA ALA A 103 8.38 -8.79 6.56
C ALA A 103 7.68 -9.97 7.26
N ALA A 104 7.53 -11.10 6.56
CA ALA A 104 6.88 -12.30 7.09
C ALA A 104 7.62 -12.87 8.30
N ARG A 105 8.96 -12.96 8.26
CA ARG A 105 9.75 -13.44 9.41
C ARG A 105 9.57 -12.56 10.64
N GLN A 106 9.51 -11.24 10.46
CA GLN A 106 9.24 -10.33 11.58
C GLN A 106 7.81 -10.54 12.13
N ALA A 107 6.81 -10.69 11.27
CA ALA A 107 5.43 -10.93 11.69
C ALA A 107 5.27 -12.26 12.43
N LEU A 108 5.86 -13.34 11.91
CA LEU A 108 5.87 -14.67 12.52
C LEU A 108 6.56 -14.66 13.89
N ALA A 109 7.72 -13.99 13.98
CA ALA A 109 8.42 -13.83 15.26
C ALA A 109 7.59 -13.05 16.28
N ALA A 110 6.91 -11.97 15.86
CA ALA A 110 6.02 -11.20 16.73
C ALA A 110 4.81 -12.02 17.22
N ALA A 111 4.27 -12.89 16.36
CA ALA A 111 3.18 -13.79 16.71
C ALA A 111 3.61 -14.99 17.57
N GLY A 112 4.91 -15.33 17.57
CA GLY A 112 5.42 -16.57 18.16
C GLY A 112 4.98 -17.82 17.39
N VAL A 113 4.88 -17.71 16.06
CA VAL A 113 4.35 -18.75 15.17
C VAL A 113 5.46 -19.25 14.26
N GLU A 114 5.60 -20.58 14.19
CA GLU A 114 6.49 -21.22 13.22
C GLU A 114 5.88 -21.20 11.81
N ALA A 115 6.71 -21.00 10.79
CA ALA A 115 6.21 -20.90 9.41
C ALA A 115 5.39 -22.13 8.97
N GLY A 116 5.79 -23.34 9.39
CA GLY A 116 5.10 -24.59 9.06
C GLY A 116 3.66 -24.67 9.57
N ASP A 117 3.30 -23.87 10.57
CA ASP A 117 1.96 -23.79 11.14
C ASP A 117 1.01 -22.86 10.36
N ILE A 118 1.53 -22.09 9.40
CA ILE A 118 0.72 -21.29 8.49
C ILE A 118 0.08 -22.21 7.45
N GLY A 119 -1.26 -22.20 7.38
CA GLY A 119 -2.03 -22.99 6.42
C GLY A 119 -2.50 -22.20 5.18
N LEU A 120 -2.37 -20.87 5.21
CA LEU A 120 -2.75 -19.98 4.12
C LEU A 120 -1.76 -18.82 3.99
N VAL A 121 -1.18 -18.65 2.80
CA VAL A 121 -0.36 -17.48 2.45
C VAL A 121 -1.07 -16.68 1.35
N ILE A 122 -1.33 -15.39 1.59
CA ILE A 122 -1.91 -14.49 0.59
C ILE A 122 -0.90 -13.39 0.29
N VAL A 123 -0.43 -13.31 -0.95
CA VAL A 123 0.28 -12.11 -1.43
C VAL A 123 -0.75 -11.16 -2.03
N ALA A 124 -0.91 -10.00 -1.40
CA ALA A 124 -1.95 -9.04 -1.70
C ALA A 124 -1.36 -7.64 -1.86
N CYS A 125 -1.02 -7.27 -3.08
CA CYS A 125 -0.36 -6.01 -3.44
C CYS A 125 -0.91 -5.43 -4.75
N SER A 126 -0.48 -4.21 -5.09
CA SER A 126 -1.03 -3.49 -6.25
C SER A 126 -0.46 -3.91 -7.60
N ASN A 127 0.68 -4.59 -7.60
CA ASN A 127 1.24 -5.19 -8.80
C ASN A 127 2.05 -6.44 -8.45
N LEU A 128 2.01 -7.44 -9.32
CA LEU A 128 2.76 -8.68 -9.17
C LEU A 128 3.86 -8.68 -10.23
N GLU A 129 5.07 -9.07 -9.83
CA GLU A 129 6.22 -9.10 -10.73
C GLU A 129 6.07 -10.16 -11.85
N ARG A 130 5.14 -11.12 -11.70
CA ARG A 130 4.84 -12.17 -12.69
C ARG A 130 3.41 -12.72 -12.55
N PRO A 131 2.83 -13.30 -13.62
CA PRO A 131 1.52 -13.94 -13.55
C PRO A 131 1.52 -15.36 -12.98
N TYR A 132 2.59 -16.12 -13.21
CA TYR A 132 2.78 -17.48 -12.69
C TYR A 132 4.27 -17.91 -12.76
N PRO A 133 4.73 -18.83 -11.89
CA PRO A 133 4.03 -19.32 -10.69
C PRO A 133 3.75 -18.16 -9.72
N ALA A 134 2.73 -18.29 -8.87
CA ALA A 134 2.34 -17.21 -7.95
C ALA A 134 3.51 -16.78 -7.03
N VAL A 135 3.59 -15.50 -6.69
CA VAL A 135 4.58 -14.97 -5.74
C VAL A 135 4.30 -15.53 -4.34
N ALA A 136 3.04 -15.70 -3.97
CA ALA A 136 2.63 -16.33 -2.72
C ALA A 136 3.13 -17.77 -2.59
N VAL A 137 3.12 -18.54 -3.68
CA VAL A 137 3.58 -19.94 -3.67
C VAL A 137 5.10 -20.01 -3.51
N GLU A 138 5.84 -19.09 -4.14
CA GLU A 138 7.28 -18.95 -3.93
C GLU A 138 7.59 -18.56 -2.48
N LEU A 139 6.90 -17.56 -1.94
CA LEU A 139 7.06 -17.11 -0.55
C LEU A 139 6.73 -18.22 0.45
N GLN A 140 5.64 -18.96 0.21
CA GLN A 140 5.25 -20.12 1.01
C GLN A 140 6.39 -21.15 1.05
N ALA A 141 6.92 -21.53 -0.11
CA ALA A 141 8.03 -22.48 -0.21
C ALA A 141 9.30 -21.96 0.50
N ALA A 142 9.65 -20.69 0.29
CA ALA A 142 10.84 -20.07 0.88
C ALA A 142 10.76 -19.89 2.40
N LEU A 143 9.56 -19.75 2.97
CA LEU A 143 9.33 -19.74 4.42
C LEU A 143 9.31 -21.15 5.03
N GLY A 144 9.03 -22.18 4.23
CA GLY A 144 8.70 -23.52 4.74
C GLY A 144 7.28 -23.61 5.29
N ALA A 145 6.38 -22.71 4.86
CA ALA A 145 4.96 -22.78 5.20
C ALA A 145 4.26 -23.91 4.43
N THR A 146 3.12 -24.35 4.95
CA THR A 146 2.35 -25.46 4.36
C THR A 146 0.97 -24.99 3.89
N GLY A 147 0.13 -25.89 3.41
CA GLY A 147 -1.24 -25.56 2.97
C GLY A 147 -1.31 -24.89 1.60
N CYS A 148 -2.13 -23.85 1.46
CA CYS A 148 -2.37 -23.18 0.19
C CYS A 148 -1.81 -21.75 0.14
N ALA A 149 -1.45 -21.31 -1.06
CA ALA A 149 -0.98 -19.95 -1.29
C ALA A 149 -1.51 -19.40 -2.62
N PHE A 150 -1.87 -18.13 -2.65
CA PHE A 150 -2.31 -17.46 -3.88
C PHE A 150 -2.05 -15.95 -3.86
N ASP A 151 -1.94 -15.40 -5.07
CA ASP A 151 -1.83 -13.96 -5.28
C ASP A 151 -3.21 -13.34 -5.47
N MET A 152 -3.41 -12.12 -4.96
CA MET A 152 -4.59 -11.32 -5.26
C MET A 152 -4.24 -9.84 -5.43
N ASN A 153 -5.03 -9.14 -6.24
CA ASN A 153 -4.81 -7.72 -6.53
C ASN A 153 -6.14 -6.96 -6.61
N VAL A 154 -6.30 -6.00 -5.71
CA VAL A 154 -7.30 -4.93 -5.76
C VAL A 154 -6.63 -3.59 -5.44
N ALA A 155 -5.44 -3.41 -6.01
CA ALA A 155 -4.60 -2.24 -5.87
C ALA A 155 -4.42 -1.79 -4.40
N CYS A 156 -4.76 -0.54 -4.10
CA CYS A 156 -4.54 0.12 -2.82
C CYS A 156 -5.27 -0.55 -1.64
N SER A 157 -6.28 -1.38 -1.88
CA SER A 157 -7.04 -2.06 -0.83
C SER A 157 -6.70 -3.55 -0.65
N SER A 158 -5.67 -4.05 -1.34
CA SER A 158 -5.34 -5.48 -1.34
C SER A 158 -5.12 -6.05 0.05
N ALA A 159 -4.40 -5.35 0.94
CA ALA A 159 -4.13 -5.86 2.30
C ALA A 159 -5.40 -6.06 3.13
N THR A 160 -6.34 -5.09 3.13
CA THR A 160 -7.59 -5.23 3.91
C THR A 160 -8.56 -6.24 3.30
N PHE A 161 -8.56 -6.40 1.97
CA PHE A 161 -9.34 -7.45 1.31
C PHE A 161 -8.78 -8.83 1.65
N ALA A 162 -7.45 -8.98 1.66
CA ALA A 162 -6.79 -10.21 2.06
C ALA A 162 -7.00 -10.53 3.55
N ILE A 163 -6.99 -9.52 4.43
CA ILE A 163 -7.34 -9.68 5.85
C ILE A 163 -8.77 -10.21 5.99
N GLU A 164 -9.74 -9.72 5.21
CA GLU A 164 -11.10 -10.27 5.21
C GLU A 164 -11.12 -11.72 4.74
N MET A 165 -10.49 -12.04 3.61
CA MET A 165 -10.43 -13.43 3.11
C MET A 165 -9.78 -14.39 4.10
N ALA A 166 -8.67 -13.96 4.74
CA ALA A 166 -8.00 -14.73 5.79
C ALA A 166 -8.89 -14.91 7.02
N THR A 167 -9.57 -13.85 7.48
CA THR A 167 -10.52 -13.88 8.59
C THR A 167 -11.66 -14.85 8.30
N SER A 168 -12.23 -14.80 7.09
CA SER A 168 -13.31 -15.67 6.65
C SER A 168 -12.86 -17.13 6.56
N ALA A 169 -11.64 -17.40 6.06
CA ALA A 169 -11.08 -18.75 6.01
C ALA A 169 -10.79 -19.36 7.39
N ILE A 170 -10.40 -18.54 8.37
CA ILE A 170 -10.23 -18.99 9.77
C ILE A 170 -11.58 -19.22 10.43
N ARG A 171 -12.54 -18.30 10.29
CA ARG A 171 -13.90 -18.43 10.84
C ARG A 171 -14.65 -19.65 10.30
N SER A 172 -14.42 -20.01 9.04
CA SER A 172 -15.00 -21.22 8.43
C SER A 172 -14.29 -22.52 8.83
N GLY A 173 -13.13 -22.43 9.49
CA GLY A 173 -12.31 -23.57 9.90
C GLY A 173 -11.47 -24.19 8.78
N ASN A 174 -11.35 -23.53 7.62
CA ASN A 174 -10.53 -24.03 6.51
C ASN A 174 -9.03 -24.00 6.84
N VAL A 175 -8.61 -22.99 7.61
CA VAL A 175 -7.25 -22.85 8.14
C VAL A 175 -7.30 -22.34 9.56
N LYS A 176 -6.21 -22.50 10.30
CA LYS A 176 -6.07 -22.01 11.67
C LYS A 176 -5.21 -20.76 11.79
N ARG A 177 -4.29 -20.59 10.85
CA ARG A 177 -3.36 -19.46 10.78
C ARG A 177 -3.17 -19.06 9.33
N ALA A 178 -3.17 -17.77 9.08
CA ALA A 178 -2.98 -17.18 7.77
C ALA A 178 -1.92 -16.07 7.83
N LEU A 179 -1.16 -15.96 6.76
CA LEU A 179 -0.16 -14.92 6.55
C LEU A 179 -0.57 -14.08 5.35
N VAL A 180 -0.82 -12.79 5.57
CA VAL A 180 -1.07 -11.80 4.51
C VAL A 180 0.19 -10.98 4.30
N VAL A 181 0.67 -10.87 3.06
CA VAL A 181 1.91 -10.14 2.72
C VAL A 181 1.64 -9.19 1.57
N SER A 182 2.12 -7.95 1.69
CA SER A 182 1.88 -6.86 0.73
C SER A 182 3.20 -6.25 0.26
N PRO A 183 3.91 -6.90 -0.69
CA PRO A 183 5.15 -6.37 -1.27
C PRO A 183 4.85 -5.32 -2.34
N GLU A 184 5.19 -4.07 -2.07
CA GLU A 184 4.92 -2.92 -2.94
C GLU A 184 6.22 -2.30 -3.43
N ILE A 185 6.50 -2.48 -4.73
CA ILE A 185 7.58 -1.80 -5.46
C ILE A 185 6.94 -0.78 -6.38
N CYS A 186 6.25 0.20 -5.79
CA CYS A 186 5.44 1.13 -6.55
C CYS A 186 6.28 2.05 -7.45
N SER A 187 7.56 2.26 -7.12
CA SER A 187 8.52 2.96 -7.97
C SER A 187 8.68 2.32 -9.36
N ALA A 188 8.45 1.01 -9.52
CA ALA A 188 8.59 0.31 -10.79
C ALA A 188 7.48 0.63 -11.80
N HIS A 189 6.33 1.14 -11.33
CA HIS A 189 5.20 1.48 -12.18
C HIS A 189 4.76 2.95 -12.04
N LEU A 190 5.60 3.79 -11.42
CA LEU A 190 5.39 5.23 -11.33
C LEU A 190 6.00 5.94 -12.55
N ASN A 191 5.32 6.99 -13.02
CA ASN A 191 5.88 7.89 -14.01
C ASN A 191 6.66 9.02 -13.32
N PHE A 192 7.97 8.87 -13.16
CA PHE A 192 8.82 9.92 -12.60
C PHE A 192 8.97 11.17 -13.50
N ARG A 193 8.43 11.13 -14.72
CA ARG A 193 8.41 12.26 -15.66
C ARG A 193 7.09 13.05 -15.61
N ASP A 194 6.11 12.61 -14.82
CA ASP A 194 4.87 13.34 -14.63
C ASP A 194 4.91 14.22 -13.37
N ARG A 195 4.83 15.54 -13.57
CA ARG A 195 4.92 16.53 -12.49
C ARG A 195 3.88 16.31 -11.39
N ASP A 196 2.70 15.83 -11.76
CA ASP A 196 1.57 15.70 -10.83
C ASP A 196 1.57 14.38 -10.06
N SER A 197 2.42 13.41 -10.44
CA SER A 197 2.49 12.10 -9.75
C SER A 197 3.89 11.59 -9.37
N HIS A 198 4.99 12.15 -9.89
CA HIS A 198 6.37 11.63 -9.68
C HIS A 198 6.79 11.49 -8.21
N PHE A 199 6.11 12.18 -7.29
CA PHE A 199 6.39 12.20 -5.86
C PHE A 199 5.49 11.26 -5.03
N ILE A 200 4.46 10.65 -5.65
CA ILE A 200 3.37 9.99 -4.94
C ILE A 200 3.80 8.70 -4.28
N PHE A 201 4.55 7.82 -4.96
CA PHE A 201 4.81 6.48 -4.46
C PHE A 201 6.18 6.29 -3.81
N GLY A 202 6.24 5.32 -2.90
CA GLY A 202 7.43 4.71 -2.35
C GLY A 202 7.30 3.19 -2.30
N ASP A 203 8.37 2.52 -1.88
CA ASP A 203 8.48 1.07 -1.84
C ASP A 203 8.52 0.57 -0.38
N ALA A 204 7.81 -0.51 -0.09
CA ALA A 204 7.81 -1.17 1.21
C ALA A 204 7.16 -2.57 1.11
N CYS A 205 7.33 -3.39 2.13
CA CYS A 205 6.52 -4.60 2.27
C CYS A 205 6.03 -4.77 3.70
N THR A 206 4.76 -5.13 3.86
CA THR A 206 4.19 -5.47 5.17
C THR A 206 3.73 -6.92 5.21
N ALA A 207 3.73 -7.51 6.41
CA ALA A 207 3.11 -8.80 6.65
C ALA A 207 2.23 -8.76 7.90
N VAL A 208 1.16 -9.56 7.90
CA VAL A 208 0.20 -9.69 9.00
C VAL A 208 -0.09 -11.17 9.23
N VAL A 209 0.07 -11.63 10.48
CA VAL A 209 -0.33 -12.97 10.92
C VAL A 209 -1.71 -12.87 11.56
N LEU A 210 -2.64 -13.68 11.05
CA LEU A 210 -3.98 -13.84 11.59
C LEU A 210 -4.15 -15.28 12.09
N GLU A 211 -4.77 -15.44 13.25
CA GLU A 211 -4.92 -16.74 13.89
C GLU A 211 -6.30 -16.90 14.52
N ASP A 212 -6.72 -18.15 14.65
CA ASP A 212 -7.78 -18.57 15.56
C ASP A 212 -7.41 -18.14 17.00
N ALA A 213 -8.27 -17.37 17.66
CA ALA A 213 -8.00 -16.82 18.99
C ALA A 213 -7.70 -17.89 20.05
N GLU A 214 -8.22 -19.11 19.89
CA GLU A 214 -7.96 -20.23 20.79
C GLU A 214 -6.50 -20.74 20.72
N LEU A 215 -5.80 -20.47 19.61
CA LEU A 215 -4.42 -20.90 19.39
C LEU A 215 -3.38 -19.79 19.63
N ALA A 216 -3.84 -18.54 19.70
CA ALA A 216 -2.99 -17.37 19.77
C ALA A 216 -2.29 -17.23 21.13
N THR A 217 -0.96 -17.28 21.13
CA THR A 217 -0.12 -17.13 22.33
C THR A 217 0.57 -15.76 22.45
N ALA A 218 0.48 -14.92 21.43
CA ALA A 218 1.09 -13.59 21.43
C ALA A 218 0.57 -12.71 22.57
N GLU A 219 1.44 -11.90 23.16
CA GLU A 219 1.06 -10.94 24.21
C GLU A 219 0.21 -9.79 23.65
N VAL A 220 0.57 -9.33 22.45
CA VAL A 220 -0.14 -8.28 21.74
C VAL A 220 -1.06 -8.89 20.69
N ARG A 221 -2.37 -8.76 20.92
CA ARG A 221 -3.43 -9.31 20.08
C ARG A 221 -4.46 -8.24 19.76
N PHE A 222 -4.94 -8.27 18.52
CA PHE A 222 -6.03 -7.44 18.04
C PHE A 222 -7.13 -8.31 17.46
N GLU A 223 -8.25 -8.41 18.16
CA GLU A 223 -9.44 -9.09 17.67
C GLU A 223 -10.01 -8.37 16.46
N VAL A 224 -10.31 -9.10 15.39
CA VAL A 224 -11.01 -8.59 14.22
C VAL A 224 -12.51 -8.63 14.49
N LEU A 225 -13.08 -7.52 14.94
CA LEU A 225 -14.51 -7.40 15.23
C LEU A 225 -15.34 -7.53 13.96
N GLY A 226 -14.89 -6.90 12.88
CA GLY A 226 -15.61 -6.90 11.61
C GLY A 226 -14.78 -6.40 10.44
N THR A 227 -15.21 -6.79 9.25
CA THR A 227 -14.67 -6.37 7.96
C THR A 227 -15.80 -5.92 7.03
N ARG A 228 -15.55 -4.83 6.28
CA ARG A 228 -16.41 -4.36 5.19
C ARG A 228 -15.56 -3.94 4.00
N LEU A 229 -15.97 -4.39 2.82
CA LEU A 229 -15.27 -4.16 1.56
C LEU A 229 -16.23 -3.49 0.57
N VAL A 230 -15.74 -2.54 -0.21
CA VAL A 230 -16.50 -1.92 -1.29
C VAL A 230 -15.60 -1.67 -2.50
N THR A 231 -16.17 -1.84 -3.70
CA THR A 231 -15.54 -1.46 -4.96
C THR A 231 -16.52 -0.67 -5.82
N ARG A 232 -16.03 0.35 -6.52
CA ARG A 232 -16.81 1.13 -7.47
C ARG A 232 -15.94 1.53 -8.65
N PHE A 233 -16.24 0.99 -9.83
CA PHE A 233 -15.43 1.21 -11.04
C PHE A 233 -15.14 2.70 -11.29
N SER A 234 -13.87 3.04 -11.50
CA SER A 234 -13.43 4.37 -11.93
C SER A 234 -12.15 4.27 -12.75
N ASN A 235 -12.04 5.13 -13.78
CA ASN A 235 -10.80 5.31 -14.55
C ASN A 235 -9.90 6.42 -13.98
N ALA A 236 -10.30 7.08 -12.88
CA ALA A 236 -9.55 8.19 -12.29
C ALA A 236 -8.19 7.76 -11.72
N ILE A 237 -7.93 6.47 -11.57
CA ILE A 237 -6.61 5.90 -11.29
C ILE A 237 -6.47 4.65 -12.16
N ARG A 238 -5.45 4.60 -13.03
CA ARG A 238 -5.30 3.49 -13.97
C ARG A 238 -3.85 3.29 -14.40
N ASN A 239 -3.52 2.05 -14.73
CA ASN A 239 -2.33 1.64 -15.46
C ASN A 239 -2.77 0.54 -16.46
N ASN A 240 -2.38 0.67 -17.74
CA ASN A 240 -2.72 -0.24 -18.84
C ASN A 240 -1.60 -1.22 -19.20
N ALA A 241 -0.51 -1.30 -18.43
CA ALA A 241 0.51 -2.33 -18.59
C ALA A 241 -0.09 -3.72 -18.35
N GLY A 242 0.21 -4.66 -19.24
CA GLY A 242 -0.25 -6.04 -19.13
C GLY A 242 0.16 -6.91 -20.31
N PHE A 243 -0.02 -8.22 -20.16
CA PHE A 243 0.44 -9.22 -21.14
C PHE A 243 -0.17 -9.05 -22.55
N LEU A 244 -1.33 -8.39 -22.67
CA LEU A 244 -1.97 -8.11 -23.96
C LEU A 244 -1.26 -7.01 -24.76
N ASN A 245 -0.43 -6.16 -24.14
CA ASN A 245 0.28 -5.11 -24.86
C ASN A 245 1.14 -5.64 -26.01
N ARG A 246 1.70 -6.85 -25.84
CA ARG A 246 2.53 -7.53 -26.85
C ARG A 246 1.75 -7.98 -28.10
N VAL A 247 0.42 -8.03 -28.04
CA VAL A 247 -0.46 -8.49 -29.14
C VAL A 247 -1.40 -7.40 -29.65
N THR A 248 -1.48 -6.26 -28.95
CA THR A 248 -2.23 -5.08 -29.41
C THR A 248 -1.35 -4.06 -30.11
N ASP A 249 -0.07 -4.39 -30.35
CA ASP A 249 0.95 -3.52 -30.93
C ASP A 249 1.04 -2.14 -30.23
N SER A 250 0.71 -2.11 -28.93
CA SER A 250 0.77 -0.88 -28.15
C SER A 250 2.20 -0.61 -27.72
N ASP A 251 2.63 0.65 -27.78
CA ASP A 251 3.94 1.06 -27.28
C ASP A 251 4.12 0.62 -25.80
N PRO A 252 5.10 -0.26 -25.50
CA PRO A 252 5.35 -0.73 -24.14
C PRO A 252 5.90 0.37 -23.22
N GLN A 253 6.32 1.52 -23.75
CA GLN A 253 6.81 2.68 -23.00
C GLN A 253 5.81 3.85 -22.95
N ALA A 254 4.59 3.67 -23.47
CA ALA A 254 3.56 4.71 -23.43
C ALA A 254 3.22 5.11 -21.99
N VAL A 255 2.87 6.39 -21.79
CA VAL A 255 2.54 6.95 -20.45
C VAL A 255 1.43 6.18 -19.74
N ASP A 256 0.45 5.67 -20.50
CA ASP A 256 -0.66 4.90 -19.94
C ASP A 256 -0.26 3.49 -19.46
N LYS A 257 0.97 3.04 -19.72
CA LYS A 257 1.58 1.82 -19.17
C LYS A 257 2.20 2.05 -17.78
N LEU A 258 2.12 3.27 -17.27
CA LEU A 258 2.51 3.64 -15.92
C LEU A 258 1.27 4.14 -15.16
N PHE A 259 1.48 4.52 -13.90
CA PHE A 259 0.44 5.13 -13.09
C PHE A 259 -0.06 6.44 -13.70
N VAL A 260 -1.38 6.52 -13.92
CA VAL A 260 -2.08 7.73 -14.34
C VAL A 260 -3.22 8.01 -13.36
N GLN A 261 -3.34 9.27 -12.91
CA GLN A 261 -4.35 9.66 -11.94
C GLN A 261 -4.96 11.04 -12.21
N GLU A 262 -6.28 11.15 -12.00
CA GLU A 262 -7.03 12.40 -11.91
C GLU A 262 -7.24 12.80 -10.43
N GLY A 263 -6.20 13.31 -9.76
CA GLY A 263 -6.18 13.42 -8.29
C GLY A 263 -7.33 14.23 -7.67
N ARG A 264 -7.78 15.30 -8.35
CA ARG A 264 -8.93 16.10 -7.90
C ARG A 264 -10.24 15.31 -7.90
N ARG A 265 -10.42 14.44 -8.89
CA ARG A 265 -11.61 13.59 -9.00
C ARG A 265 -11.58 12.50 -7.93
N VAL A 266 -10.41 11.88 -7.72
CA VAL A 266 -10.17 10.92 -6.63
C VAL A 266 -10.55 11.52 -5.28
N PHE A 267 -10.03 12.72 -4.96
CA PHE A 267 -10.33 13.39 -3.69
C PHE A 267 -11.85 13.59 -3.47
N LYS A 268 -12.56 14.08 -4.49
CA LYS A 268 -13.99 14.37 -4.40
C LYS A 268 -14.87 13.12 -4.28
N GLU A 269 -14.49 12.03 -4.94
CA GLU A 269 -15.30 10.82 -5.01
C GLU A 269 -14.97 9.82 -3.89
N VAL A 270 -13.69 9.66 -3.54
CA VAL A 270 -13.22 8.63 -2.59
C VAL A 270 -13.43 9.05 -1.15
N CYS A 271 -13.11 10.28 -0.76
CA CYS A 271 -13.16 10.67 0.65
C CYS A 271 -14.57 10.54 1.27
N PRO A 272 -15.68 10.97 0.62
CA PRO A 272 -17.03 10.76 1.16
C PRO A 272 -17.42 9.28 1.21
N MET A 273 -17.00 8.48 0.22
CA MET A 273 -17.28 7.05 0.16
C MET A 273 -16.61 6.31 1.33
N VAL A 274 -15.35 6.64 1.63
CA VAL A 274 -14.59 6.01 2.72
C VAL A 274 -15.14 6.40 4.08
N ALA A 275 -15.46 7.68 4.28
CA ALA A 275 -16.05 8.12 5.55
C ALA A 275 -17.39 7.42 5.81
N ALA A 276 -18.24 7.29 4.79
CA ALA A 276 -19.49 6.53 4.90
C ALA A 276 -19.23 5.04 5.21
N LEU A 277 -18.29 4.39 4.48
CA LEU A 277 -17.92 3.00 4.74
C LEU A 277 -17.52 2.77 6.20
N ILE A 278 -16.68 3.64 6.77
CA ILE A 278 -16.23 3.52 8.16
C ILE A 278 -17.40 3.73 9.12
N SER A 279 -18.15 4.83 8.98
CA SER A 279 -19.26 5.15 9.88
C SER A 279 -20.36 4.09 9.85
N ASP A 280 -20.76 3.61 8.67
CA ASP A 280 -21.79 2.58 8.52
C ASP A 280 -21.33 1.24 9.10
N HIS A 281 -20.03 0.92 8.93
CA HIS A 281 -19.46 -0.30 9.50
C HIS A 281 -19.43 -0.26 11.03
N LEU A 282 -18.97 0.85 11.63
CA LEU A 282 -19.00 1.04 13.08
C LEU A 282 -20.41 0.94 13.62
N ALA A 283 -21.38 1.62 12.98
CA ALA A 283 -22.78 1.55 13.39
C ALA A 283 -23.34 0.12 13.33
N SER A 284 -22.94 -0.69 12.34
CA SER A 284 -23.35 -2.11 12.25
C SER A 284 -22.78 -3.00 13.37
N LEU A 285 -21.78 -2.50 14.11
CA LEU A 285 -21.20 -3.12 15.30
C LEU A 285 -21.64 -2.42 16.59
N GLU A 286 -22.65 -1.52 16.51
CA GLU A 286 -23.11 -0.69 17.63
C GLU A 286 -22.02 0.22 18.21
N LEU A 287 -21.08 0.65 17.36
CA LEU A 287 -19.98 1.56 17.66
C LEU A 287 -20.13 2.88 16.90
N SER A 288 -19.39 3.88 17.36
CA SER A 288 -19.32 5.23 16.80
C SER A 288 -17.87 5.72 16.70
N GLY A 289 -17.68 6.92 16.13
CA GLY A 289 -16.38 7.56 16.09
C GLY A 289 -15.80 7.86 17.48
N ASP A 290 -16.66 8.16 18.47
CA ASP A 290 -16.27 8.50 19.84
C ASP A 290 -15.65 7.30 20.58
N ASP A 291 -15.93 6.08 20.13
CA ASP A 291 -15.38 4.85 20.70
C ASP A 291 -13.95 4.56 20.20
N LEU A 292 -13.50 5.23 19.13
CA LEU A 292 -12.22 4.93 18.49
C LEU A 292 -11.05 5.59 19.20
N SER A 293 -10.06 4.75 19.53
CA SER A 293 -8.73 5.19 19.98
C SER A 293 -7.77 5.42 18.82
N ARG A 294 -8.02 4.82 17.64
CA ARG A 294 -7.09 4.89 16.50
C ARG A 294 -7.74 4.70 15.13
N LEU A 295 -7.25 5.46 14.14
CA LEU A 295 -7.58 5.38 12.72
C LEU A 295 -6.29 5.22 11.90
N TRP A 296 -5.95 3.98 11.54
CA TRP A 296 -4.88 3.69 10.58
C TRP A 296 -5.44 3.73 9.17
N LEU A 297 -5.61 4.95 8.67
CA LEU A 297 -6.09 5.21 7.31
C LEU A 297 -5.00 4.92 6.27
N HIS A 298 -5.41 4.83 5.01
CA HIS A 298 -4.53 4.73 3.85
C HIS A 298 -3.51 5.90 3.84
N GLN A 299 -2.30 5.64 3.37
CA GLN A 299 -1.17 6.56 3.55
C GLN A 299 -0.71 7.13 2.21
N ALA A 300 -1.57 7.90 1.55
CA ALA A 300 -1.27 8.50 0.23
C ALA A 300 -1.32 10.02 0.22
N ASN A 301 -2.26 10.60 0.98
CA ASN A 301 -2.47 12.04 1.01
C ASN A 301 -3.01 12.48 2.37
N ARG A 302 -2.25 13.33 3.07
CA ARG A 302 -2.62 13.83 4.40
C ARG A 302 -3.96 14.56 4.40
N HIS A 303 -4.26 15.36 3.38
CA HIS A 303 -5.53 16.11 3.31
C HIS A 303 -6.75 15.19 3.18
N MET A 304 -6.59 14.06 2.47
CA MET A 304 -7.65 13.04 2.40
C MET A 304 -7.87 12.41 3.78
N ASN A 305 -6.79 12.07 4.48
CA ASN A 305 -6.84 11.46 5.81
C ASN A 305 -7.50 12.41 6.82
N ASP A 306 -7.07 13.67 6.86
CA ASP A 306 -7.63 14.68 7.76
C ASP A 306 -9.15 14.87 7.51
N MET A 307 -9.58 14.90 6.24
CA MET A 307 -11.00 15.02 5.89
C MET A 307 -11.82 13.81 6.33
N ILE A 308 -11.31 12.59 6.09
CA ILE A 308 -12.00 11.34 6.44
C ILE A 308 -12.08 11.20 7.95
N ALA A 309 -10.95 11.36 8.65
CA ALA A 309 -10.86 11.24 10.09
C ALA A 309 -11.77 12.26 10.79
N ARG A 310 -11.76 13.54 10.37
CA ARG A 310 -12.67 14.56 10.92
C ARG A 310 -14.13 14.17 10.77
N ARG A 311 -14.50 13.56 9.64
CA ARG A 311 -15.88 13.12 9.39
C ARG A 311 -16.28 11.90 10.21
N VAL A 312 -15.36 10.98 10.45
CA VAL A 312 -15.61 9.76 11.24
C VAL A 312 -15.66 10.09 12.74
N LEU A 313 -14.72 10.89 13.25
CA LEU A 313 -14.62 11.24 14.67
C LEU A 313 -15.55 12.40 15.08
N GLY A 314 -16.03 13.20 14.13
CA GLY A 314 -16.83 14.39 14.42
C GLY A 314 -16.01 15.61 14.91
N HIS A 315 -14.70 15.47 15.05
CA HIS A 315 -13.76 16.54 15.43
C HIS A 315 -12.41 16.38 14.71
N ASP A 316 -11.54 17.39 14.77
CA ASP A 316 -10.19 17.27 14.24
C ASP A 316 -9.39 16.19 15.01
N PRO A 317 -8.86 15.16 14.34
CA PRO A 317 -8.03 14.15 15.00
C PRO A 317 -6.71 14.77 15.45
N ASP A 318 -6.18 14.30 16.58
CA ASP A 318 -4.76 14.51 16.88
C ASP A 318 -3.87 13.50 16.12
N ALA A 319 -2.55 13.75 16.16
CA ALA A 319 -1.56 12.91 15.48
C ALA A 319 -1.45 11.49 16.04
N ILE A 320 -1.93 11.25 17.26
CA ILE A 320 -1.99 9.93 17.87
C ILE A 320 -3.20 9.20 17.28
N GLN A 321 -4.38 9.80 17.27
CA GLN A 321 -5.63 9.22 16.78
C GLN A 321 -5.58 8.87 15.28
N ALA A 322 -4.95 9.70 14.44
CA ALA A 322 -4.80 9.44 13.01
C ALA A 322 -3.31 9.57 12.59
N PRO A 323 -2.48 8.54 12.86
CA PRO A 323 -1.05 8.62 12.61
C PRO A 323 -0.74 8.71 11.12
N ILE A 324 0.30 9.48 10.81
CA ILE A 324 0.79 9.72 9.46
C ILE A 324 2.19 9.13 9.33
N ILE A 325 2.39 8.30 8.30
CA ILE A 325 3.68 7.73 7.92
C ILE A 325 4.07 8.05 6.47
N LEU A 326 3.12 8.56 5.66
CA LEU A 326 3.35 8.96 4.27
C LEU A 326 4.35 10.10 4.14
N ASP A 327 4.62 10.83 5.22
CA ASP A 327 5.69 11.83 5.28
C ASP A 327 7.06 11.19 4.97
N ARG A 328 7.29 9.95 5.42
CA ARG A 328 8.55 9.21 5.24
C ARG A 328 8.50 8.12 4.18
N TYR A 329 7.32 7.52 3.96
CA TYR A 329 7.14 6.40 3.06
C TYR A 329 6.52 6.78 1.71
N ALA A 330 6.02 8.01 1.57
CA ALA A 330 5.07 8.36 0.52
C ALA A 330 3.89 7.38 0.48
N ASN A 331 3.25 7.23 -0.68
CA ASN A 331 2.23 6.21 -0.89
C ASN A 331 2.87 4.85 -1.15
N THR A 332 2.63 3.87 -0.28
CA THR A 332 3.05 2.47 -0.49
C THR A 332 1.86 1.58 -0.85
N SER A 333 0.84 2.15 -1.48
CA SER A 333 -0.37 1.47 -1.95
C SER A 333 -0.97 0.56 -0.88
N SER A 334 -1.10 -0.77 -1.10
CA SER A 334 -1.77 -1.67 -0.16
C SER A 334 -1.09 -1.76 1.21
N ALA A 335 0.22 -1.52 1.30
CA ALA A 335 0.95 -1.63 2.55
C ALA A 335 0.70 -0.44 3.49
N GLY A 336 0.28 0.73 2.98
CA GLY A 336 0.32 1.99 3.72
C GLY A 336 -0.43 1.98 5.07
N SER A 337 -1.68 1.51 5.08
CA SER A 337 -2.46 1.41 6.33
C SER A 337 -1.88 0.36 7.29
N ILE A 338 -1.23 -0.67 6.77
CA ILE A 338 -0.56 -1.70 7.60
C ILE A 338 0.76 -1.20 8.17
N ILE A 339 1.52 -0.35 7.46
CA ILE A 339 2.70 0.33 8.01
C ILE A 339 2.28 1.22 9.18
N ALA A 340 1.21 2.01 9.01
CA ALA A 340 0.67 2.83 10.07
C ALA A 340 0.23 1.98 11.28
N PHE A 341 -0.47 0.87 11.05
CA PHE A 341 -0.84 -0.08 12.10
C PHE A 341 0.40 -0.65 12.80
N HIS A 342 1.36 -1.21 12.06
CA HIS A 342 2.58 -1.79 12.58
C HIS A 342 3.37 -0.82 13.48
N LEU A 343 3.53 0.43 13.07
CA LEU A 343 4.32 1.43 13.79
C LEU A 343 3.58 2.09 14.96
N HIS A 344 2.25 2.05 14.98
CA HIS A 344 1.43 2.85 15.91
C HIS A 344 0.29 2.04 16.57
N HIS A 345 0.52 0.77 16.89
CA HIS A 345 -0.43 -0.07 17.63
C HIS A 345 0.00 -0.41 19.06
N ALA A 346 1.31 -0.40 19.35
CA ALA A 346 1.85 -0.94 20.60
C ALA A 346 1.45 -0.13 21.85
N ASP A 347 1.11 1.15 21.68
CA ASP A 347 0.72 2.06 22.76
C ASP A 347 -0.78 1.97 23.12
N LEU A 348 -1.57 1.15 22.41
CA LEU A 348 -2.98 0.95 22.73
C LEU A 348 -3.19 0.02 23.93
N SER A 349 -3.99 0.49 24.89
CA SER A 349 -4.43 -0.30 26.06
C SER A 349 -5.40 -1.42 25.67
N PRO A 350 -5.48 -2.52 26.44
CA PRO A 350 -6.55 -3.52 26.30
C PRO A 350 -7.95 -2.88 26.29
N GLY A 351 -8.82 -3.38 25.43
CA GLY A 351 -10.16 -2.83 25.14
C GLY A 351 -10.19 -1.68 24.14
N ALA A 352 -9.05 -1.04 23.84
CA ALA A 352 -9.00 0.07 22.88
C ALA A 352 -9.41 -0.40 21.48
N LEU A 353 -10.22 0.44 20.82
CA LEU A 353 -10.72 0.20 19.48
C LEU A 353 -9.92 0.96 18.44
N GLY A 354 -9.70 0.32 17.30
CA GLY A 354 -9.08 0.96 16.16
C GLY A 354 -9.69 0.51 14.84
N VAL A 355 -9.45 1.30 13.81
CA VAL A 355 -9.86 0.98 12.43
C VAL A 355 -8.64 1.02 11.53
N VAL A 356 -8.38 -0.09 10.84
CA VAL A 356 -7.47 -0.13 9.69
C VAL A 356 -8.33 0.05 8.44
N CYS A 357 -8.10 1.12 7.69
CA CYS A 357 -8.86 1.39 6.48
C CYS A 357 -7.95 1.72 5.30
N SER A 358 -8.09 0.94 4.23
CA SER A 358 -7.41 1.18 2.96
C SER A 358 -8.40 1.76 1.94
N PHE A 359 -7.92 2.54 0.99
CA PHE A 359 -8.74 3.05 -0.12
C PHE A 359 -7.87 3.56 -1.28
N GLY A 360 -8.37 3.48 -2.50
CA GLY A 360 -7.66 4.00 -3.66
C GLY A 360 -8.18 3.43 -4.97
N ALA A 361 -7.27 2.95 -5.83
CA ALA A 361 -7.59 2.52 -7.20
C ALA A 361 -8.61 1.37 -7.25
N GLY A 362 -9.46 1.39 -8.28
CA GLY A 362 -10.58 0.45 -8.45
C GLY A 362 -11.89 1.17 -8.82
N TYR A 363 -12.37 2.18 -8.08
CA TYR A 363 -12.02 2.46 -6.70
C TYR A 363 -12.29 1.24 -5.82
N SER A 364 -11.49 1.13 -4.77
CA SER A 364 -11.64 0.14 -3.72
C SER A 364 -11.50 0.81 -2.37
N ALA A 365 -12.19 0.28 -1.37
CA ALA A 365 -11.95 0.60 0.03
C ALA A 365 -12.28 -0.62 0.91
N GLY A 366 -11.46 -0.84 1.93
CA GLY A 366 -11.65 -1.90 2.92
C GLY A 366 -11.51 -1.35 4.33
N CYS A 367 -12.42 -1.71 5.21
CA CYS A 367 -12.47 -1.28 6.61
C CYS A 367 -12.42 -2.51 7.52
N VAL A 368 -11.43 -2.55 8.40
CA VAL A 368 -11.23 -3.60 9.42
C VAL A 368 -11.30 -2.95 10.78
N VAL A 369 -12.32 -3.30 11.57
CA VAL A 369 -12.48 -2.81 12.94
C VAL A 369 -11.81 -3.81 13.87
N VAL A 370 -10.89 -3.32 14.71
CA VAL A 370 -10.11 -4.14 15.62
C VAL A 370 -10.23 -3.68 17.07
N ARG A 371 -10.07 -4.63 18.00
CA ARG A 371 -9.99 -4.36 19.44
C ARG A 371 -8.71 -4.95 20.03
N ARG A 372 -7.94 -4.14 20.75
CA ARG A 372 -6.80 -4.64 21.53
C ARG A 372 -7.29 -5.56 22.64
N GLN A 373 -6.79 -6.78 22.74
CA GLN A 373 -7.15 -7.75 23.80
C GLN A 373 -6.25 -7.70 25.03
#